data_AF-A0A2T0YIZ7-F1
#
_entry.id   AF-A0A2T0YIZ7-F1
#
_cell.length_a   1.000
_cell.length_b   1.000
_cell.length_c   1.000
_cell.angle_alpha   90.00
_cell.angle_beta   90.00
_cell.angle_gamma   90.00
#
_symmetry.space_group_name_H-M   'P 1'
#
loop_
_entity.id
_entity.type
_entity.pdbx_description
1 polymer ?
#
loop_
_entity_poly.entity_id
_entity_poly.type
_entity_poly.pdbx_seq_one_letter_code
_entity_poly.pdbx_strand_id
1 'polypeptide(L)'
;MTTKHQLDTLLPPAEQQAMVNRALAADAVRRAAIHQWDDPCGTRDRELSVMIKLARHRGLDDADICTIIHDTREEAAHEDQEHQT
;
A
#
# COMPACT_ATOMS: atom_id res chain seq x y z
N MET A 1 -24.27 -10.41 25.27
CA MET A 1 -23.24 -9.36 25.40
C MET A 1 -21.89 -10.02 25.22
N THR A 2 -21.29 -9.85 24.05
CA THR A 2 -19.92 -10.28 23.78
C THR A 2 -18.99 -9.21 24.34
N THR A 3 -18.24 -9.55 25.39
CA THR A 3 -17.37 -8.60 26.08
C THR A 3 -16.15 -8.30 25.21
N LYS A 4 -15.65 -7.07 25.31
CA LYS A 4 -14.52 -6.46 24.58
C LYS A 4 -13.32 -7.39 24.27
N HIS A 5 -13.07 -8.40 25.10
CA HIS A 5 -12.03 -9.44 24.89
C HIS A 5 -12.27 -10.42 23.72
N GLN A 6 -13.49 -10.54 23.22
CA GLN A 6 -13.77 -11.44 22.09
C GLN A 6 -13.32 -10.85 20.73
N LEU A 7 -13.02 -9.55 20.68
CA LEU A 7 -12.36 -8.93 19.52
C LEU A 7 -10.83 -8.97 19.65
N ASP A 8 -10.29 -9.01 20.88
CA ASP A 8 -8.85 -9.13 21.13
C ASP A 8 -8.27 -10.53 20.82
N THR A 9 -9.11 -11.51 20.46
CA THR A 9 -8.73 -12.94 20.37
C THR A 9 -9.01 -13.60 19.02
N LEU A 10 -8.87 -12.87 17.91
CA LEU A 10 -8.87 -13.53 16.59
C LEU A 10 -7.47 -13.96 16.12
N LEU A 11 -6.42 -13.30 16.61
CA LEU A 11 -5.04 -13.62 16.24
C LEU A 11 -4.09 -13.29 17.42
N PRO A 12 -3.02 -14.07 17.63
CA PRO A 12 -1.95 -13.73 18.57
C PRO A 12 -1.39 -12.31 18.32
N PRO A 13 -0.88 -11.61 19.35
CA PRO A 13 -0.34 -10.25 19.20
C PRO A 13 0.74 -10.11 18.12
N ALA A 14 1.56 -11.15 17.92
CA ALA A 14 2.57 -11.17 16.86
C ALA A 14 1.95 -11.14 15.44
N GLU A 15 0.83 -11.83 15.25
CA GLU A 15 0.12 -11.88 13.97
C GLU A 15 -0.63 -10.57 13.70
N GLN A 16 -1.23 -9.97 14.73
CA GLN A 16 -1.80 -8.62 14.64
C GLN A 16 -0.75 -7.59 14.22
N GLN A 17 0.43 -7.62 14.85
CA GLN A 17 1.53 -6.73 14.49
C GLN A 17 2.03 -6.99 13.06
N ALA A 18 2.08 -8.25 12.63
CA ALA A 18 2.45 -8.60 11.25
C ALA A 18 1.43 -8.05 10.24
N MET A 19 0.13 -8.14 10.52
CA MET A 19 -0.92 -7.54 9.68
C MET A 19 -0.78 -6.03 9.58
N VAL A 20 -0.59 -5.33 10.70
CA VAL A 20 -0.39 -3.88 10.71
C VAL A 20 0.85 -3.49 9.89
N ASN A 21 1.95 -4.23 10.04
CA ASN A 21 3.16 -3.98 9.28
C ASN A 21 2.98 -4.18 7.77
N ARG A 22 2.19 -5.18 7.35
CA ARG A 22 1.83 -5.37 5.94
C ARG A 22 0.95 -4.23 5.43
N ALA A 23 -0.08 -3.85 6.19
CA ALA A 23 -0.97 -2.74 5.82
C ALA A 23 -0.21 -1.41 5.65
N LEU A 24 0.73 -1.11 6.55
CA LEU A 24 1.59 0.07 6.43
C LEU A 24 2.50 0.02 5.20
N ALA A 25 3.04 -1.16 4.87
CA ALA A 25 3.87 -1.31 3.69
C ALA A 25 3.07 -1.21 2.39
N ALA A 26 1.84 -1.73 2.37
CA ALA A 26 0.90 -1.54 1.27
C ALA A 26 0.58 -0.06 1.04
N ASP A 27 0.29 0.68 2.11
CA ASP A 27 0.03 2.13 2.04
C ASP A 27 1.23 2.93 1.53
N ALA A 28 2.44 2.55 1.97
CA ALA A 28 3.67 3.19 1.49
C ALA A 28 3.90 2.98 -0.01
N VAL A 29 3.61 1.77 -0.53
CA VAL A 29 3.65 1.50 -1.99
C VAL A 29 2.61 2.32 -2.74
N ARG A 30 1.37 2.38 -2.23
CA ARG A 30 0.30 3.20 -2.82
C ARG A 30 0.72 4.66 -2.94
N ARG A 31 1.18 5.27 -1.85
CA ARG A 31 1.64 6.67 -1.85
C ARG A 31 2.76 6.92 -2.85
N ALA A 32 3.76 6.02 -2.88
CA ALA A 32 4.86 6.14 -3.83
C ALA A 32 4.39 6.01 -5.29
N ALA A 33 3.36 5.19 -5.55
CA ALA A 33 2.79 5.02 -6.89
C ALA A 33 1.95 6.25 -7.33
N ILE A 34 1.17 6.87 -6.43
CA ILE A 34 0.42 8.11 -6.73
C ILE A 34 1.39 9.22 -7.14
N HIS A 35 2.43 9.43 -6.34
CA HIS A 35 3.37 10.52 -6.58
C HIS A 35 4.26 10.30 -7.81
N GLN A 36 4.27 9.12 -8.42
CA GLN A 36 5.09 8.84 -9.59
C GLN A 36 4.70 9.69 -10.82
N TRP A 37 3.49 10.24 -10.87
CA TRP A 37 2.93 10.95 -12.03
C TRP A 37 3.61 12.31 -12.33
N ASP A 38 4.17 13.01 -11.33
CA ASP A 38 4.74 14.36 -11.54
C ASP A 38 6.28 14.44 -11.68
N ASP A 39 7.01 13.32 -11.78
CA ASP A 39 8.49 13.36 -11.77
C ASP A 39 9.14 13.01 -13.13
N PRO A 40 9.50 14.01 -13.96
CA PRO A 40 10.23 13.80 -15.20
C PRO A 40 11.72 13.44 -14.99
N CYS A 41 12.25 13.45 -13.75
CA CYS A 41 13.67 13.24 -13.45
C CYS A 41 14.00 11.83 -12.91
N GLY A 42 13.02 10.92 -12.79
CA GLY A 42 13.26 9.51 -12.40
C GLY A 42 13.71 9.30 -10.95
N THR A 43 13.66 10.32 -10.11
CA THR A 43 13.96 10.22 -8.67
C THR A 43 12.89 9.43 -7.91
N ARG A 44 11.62 9.57 -8.30
CA ARG A 44 10.50 8.84 -7.71
C ARG A 44 10.42 7.36 -8.10
N ASP A 45 11.03 6.95 -9.21
CA ASP A 45 11.22 5.53 -9.54
C ASP A 45 12.09 4.82 -8.49
N ARG A 46 13.07 5.54 -7.94
CA ARG A 46 13.92 5.02 -6.88
C ARG A 46 13.14 4.87 -5.58
N GLU A 47 12.26 5.82 -5.26
CA GLU A 47 11.40 5.77 -4.08
C GLU A 47 10.41 4.61 -4.15
N LEU A 48 9.69 4.45 -5.28
CA LEU A 48 8.80 3.31 -5.49
C LEU A 48 9.57 1.98 -5.41
N SER A 49 10.76 1.90 -6.02
CA SER A 49 11.60 0.71 -5.94
C SER A 49 12.00 0.35 -4.49
N VAL A 50 12.29 1.35 -3.65
CA VAL A 50 12.59 1.15 -2.23
C VAL A 50 11.34 0.70 -1.47
N MET A 51 10.17 1.28 -1.74
CA MET A 51 8.91 0.89 -1.11
C MET A 51 8.48 -0.54 -1.48
N ILE A 52 8.66 -0.95 -2.74
CA ILE A 52 8.41 -2.34 -3.18
C ILE A 52 9.31 -3.32 -2.43
N LYS A 53 10.60 -2.99 -2.27
CA LYS A 53 11.53 -3.83 -1.49
C LYS A 53 11.12 -3.93 -0.03
N LEU A 54 10.66 -2.82 0.57
CA LEU A 54 10.14 -2.81 1.93
C LEU A 54 8.89 -3.69 2.06
N ALA A 55 7.95 -3.58 1.13
CA ALA A 55 6.71 -4.38 1.10
C ALA A 55 7.01 -5.88 1.04
N ARG A 56 7.92 -6.30 0.16
CA ARG A 56 8.39 -7.70 0.09
C ARG A 56 8.99 -8.16 1.42
N HIS A 57 9.83 -7.34 2.05
CA HIS A 57 10.42 -7.66 3.36
C HIS A 57 9.36 -7.73 4.48
N ARG A 58 8.23 -7.02 4.34
CA ARG A 58 7.09 -7.10 5.28
C ARG A 58 6.12 -8.23 4.94
N GLY A 59 6.39 -9.01 3.89
CA GLY A 59 5.62 -10.18 3.52
C GLY A 59 4.37 -9.88 2.73
N LEU A 60 4.37 -8.81 1.92
CA LEU A 60 3.47 -8.69 0.78
C LEU A 60 4.05 -9.52 -0.36
N ASP A 61 3.20 -10.23 -1.08
CA ASP A 61 3.59 -10.92 -2.29
C ASP A 61 3.59 -9.97 -3.50
N ASP A 62 4.18 -10.44 -4.60
CA ASP A 62 4.29 -9.63 -5.82
C ASP A 62 2.93 -9.39 -6.48
N ALA A 63 1.94 -10.26 -6.29
CA ALA A 63 0.61 -10.10 -6.87
C ALA A 63 -0.17 -8.99 -6.16
N ASP A 64 -0.10 -8.94 -4.83
CA ASP A 64 -0.65 -7.87 -4.00
C ASP A 64 -0.01 -6.52 -4.36
N ILE A 65 1.33 -6.49 -4.48
CA ILE A 65 2.06 -5.28 -4.87
C ILE A 65 1.66 -4.81 -6.27
N CYS A 66 1.55 -5.72 -7.24
CA CYS A 66 1.09 -5.40 -8.59
C CYS A 66 -0.34 -4.86 -8.60
N THR A 67 -1.24 -5.45 -7.81
CA THR A 67 -2.64 -5.01 -7.68
C THR A 67 -2.70 -3.61 -7.10
N ILE A 68 -1.98 -3.34 -6.01
CA ILE A 68 -1.91 -2.00 -5.41
C ILE A 68 -1.44 -0.96 -6.42
N ILE A 69 -0.35 -1.23 -7.15
CA ILE A 69 0.19 -0.28 -8.14
C ILE A 69 -0.81 -0.05 -9.29
N HIS A 70 -1.48 -1.10 -9.75
CA HIS A 70 -2.46 -1.01 -10.82
C HIS A 70 -3.67 -0.18 -10.41
N ASP A 71 -4.31 -0.52 -9.30
CA ASP A 71 -5.51 0.15 -8.80
C ASP A 71 -5.21 1.63 -8.51
N THR A 72 -4.04 1.92 -7.93
CA THR A 72 -3.60 3.30 -7.68
C THR A 72 -3.47 4.12 -8.97
N ARG A 73 -3.04 3.48 -10.06
CA ARG A 73 -2.93 4.15 -11.37
C ARG A 73 -4.30 4.41 -11.99
N GLU A 74 -5.25 3.49 -11.82
CA GLU A 74 -6.63 3.68 -12.28
C GLU A 74 -7.32 4.80 -11.49
N GLU A 75 -7.14 4.84 -10.16
CA GLU A 75 -7.67 5.90 -9.29
C GLU A 75 -7.11 7.28 -9.67
N ALA A 76 -5.78 7.40 -9.80
CA ALA A 76 -5.16 8.67 -10.18
C ALA A 76 -5.60 9.15 -11.58
N ALA A 77 -5.76 8.23 -12.54
CA ALA A 77 -6.26 8.56 -13.87
C ALA A 77 -7.73 9.01 -13.87
N HIS A 78 -8.54 8.48 -12.95
CA HIS A 78 -9.94 8.88 -12.81
C HIS A 78 -10.09 10.27 -12.17
N GLU A 79 -9.28 10.59 -11.15
CA GLU A 79 -9.26 11.91 -10.50
C GLU A 79 -8.83 13.03 -11.48
N ASP A 80 -7.83 12.76 -12.34
CA ASP A 80 -7.42 13.69 -13.40
C ASP A 80 -8.54 13.97 -14.43
N GLN A 81 -9.43 12.99 -14.64
CA GLN A 81 -10.54 13.09 -15.59
C GLN A 81 -11.72 13.90 -15.03
N GLU A 82 -12.01 13.77 -13.73
CA GLU A 82 -13.05 14.56 -13.06
C GLU A 82 -12.65 16.03 -12.88
N HIS A 83 -11.36 16.33 -12.74
CA HIS A 83 -10.86 17.71 -12.65
C HIS A 83 -10.81 18.47 -13.99
N GLN A 84 -11.09 17.80 -15.11
CA GLN A 84 -11.10 18.40 -16.46
C GLN A 84 -12.51 18.67 -17.02
N THR A 85 -13.58 18.30 -16.31
CA THR A 85 -14.99 18.58 -16.68
C THR A 85 -15.59 19.73 -15.89
#